data_AF-A0A3M8CTM2-F1
#
_entry.id   AF-A0A3M8CTM2-F1
#
_cell.length_a   1.000
_cell.length_b   1.000
_cell.length_c   1.000
_cell.angle_alpha   90.00
_cell.angle_beta   90.00
_cell.angle_gamma   90.00
#
_symmetry.space_group_name_H-M   'P 1'
#
loop_
_entity.id
_entity.type
_entity.pdbx_description
1 polymer ?
#
loop_
_entity_poly.entity_id
_entity_poly.type
_entity_poly.pdbx_seq_one_letter_code
_entity_poly.pdbx_strand_id
1 'polypeptide(L)'
;MKVLLAVSLALGLTFGIIGVVHMNASATESQFTGSALPGGGIEVPHNQRFHLSTDQQWVSSQGHLSDLIRLQWTADRAKPAISWVDETGKDKTAIVSHAKANDPNQEDHNHLSIETTMSPTGKNANQLFTRFEIPFDQDVAEIRTHSSNLNVVDGLLRMAGSDGVNRDVQFAKTSDGNVTSPRWTLRADSTNETGANAGSNFHIIRYSDTGEEIDTPFSINRKTGNVGIGSADPTTKLDVDGDRIRIRQSAAPASSSAPGNVGEIAWDSNYVYVCVAPNKWKRTELSTW
;
A
#
# COMPACT_ATOMS: atom_id res chain seq x y z
N MET A 1 20.98 26.07 -95.85
CA MET A 1 20.27 27.15 -96.56
C MET A 1 20.28 28.37 -95.66
N LYS A 2 20.86 29.48 -96.14
CA LYS A 2 20.72 30.91 -95.76
C LYS A 2 20.64 31.33 -94.26
N VAL A 3 21.70 32.04 -93.90
CA VAL A 3 21.87 33.17 -92.97
C VAL A 3 20.68 34.15 -92.93
N LEU A 4 20.37 34.74 -91.76
CA LEU A 4 20.25 36.19 -91.45
C LEU A 4 19.74 36.35 -89.99
N LEU A 5 20.54 36.82 -89.02
CA LEU A 5 20.86 38.22 -88.66
C LEU A 5 19.64 39.12 -88.32
N ALA A 6 19.47 39.44 -87.04
CA ALA A 6 19.06 40.77 -86.58
C ALA A 6 19.59 41.04 -85.16
N VAL A 7 20.37 42.10 -85.07
CA VAL A 7 21.10 42.67 -83.93
C VAL A 7 20.37 43.94 -83.48
N SER A 8 20.22 44.15 -82.17
CA SER A 8 20.25 45.46 -81.47
C SER A 8 19.85 45.21 -80.00
N LEU A 9 20.74 45.11 -79.01
CA LEU A 9 21.78 46.01 -78.48
C LEU A 9 21.23 47.24 -77.72
N ALA A 10 21.22 47.14 -76.39
CA ALA A 10 21.42 48.19 -75.37
C ALA A 10 20.79 47.68 -74.05
N LEU A 11 21.40 47.71 -72.87
CA LEU A 11 22.60 48.37 -72.38
C LEU A 11 22.94 47.72 -71.02
N GLY A 12 24.23 47.59 -70.69
CA GLY A 12 24.66 47.80 -69.31
C GLY A 12 24.96 46.59 -68.42
N LEU A 13 26.25 46.20 -68.47
CA LEU A 13 27.15 46.09 -67.31
C LEU A 13 27.04 44.90 -66.33
N THR A 14 28.10 44.09 -66.44
CA THR A 14 29.00 43.58 -65.38
C THR A 14 28.67 42.29 -64.64
N PHE A 15 29.39 41.25 -65.07
CA PHE A 15 30.15 40.26 -64.30
C PHE A 15 29.48 39.56 -63.11
N GLY A 16 29.10 38.30 -63.34
CA GLY A 16 29.07 37.26 -62.31
C GLY A 16 29.71 35.99 -62.86
N ILE A 17 30.98 35.73 -62.51
CA ILE A 17 31.57 34.40 -62.59
C ILE A 17 31.35 33.73 -61.23
N ILE A 18 31.17 32.42 -61.28
CA ILE A 18 31.33 31.40 -60.23
C ILE A 18 30.01 30.99 -59.56
N GLY A 19 29.67 29.72 -59.81
CA GLY A 19 28.41 29.10 -59.43
C GLY A 19 28.28 28.73 -57.97
N VAL A 20 27.06 28.36 -57.60
CA VAL A 20 26.77 27.71 -56.32
C VAL A 20 25.95 26.46 -56.60
N VAL A 21 26.59 25.34 -56.32
CA VAL A 21 26.01 24.02 -56.12
C VAL A 21 24.91 24.14 -55.06
N HIS A 22 23.66 23.86 -55.43
CA HIS A 22 22.61 23.62 -54.45
C HIS A 22 22.82 22.22 -53.85
N MET A 23 23.67 22.13 -52.84
CA MET A 23 23.61 21.01 -51.90
C MET A 23 22.40 21.24 -51.01
N ASN A 24 21.35 20.41 -51.19
CA ASN A 24 20.30 20.29 -50.20
C ASN A 24 20.96 19.82 -48.90
N ALA A 25 21.11 20.73 -47.94
CA ALA A 25 21.42 20.36 -46.58
C ALA A 25 20.29 19.47 -46.07
N SER A 26 20.63 18.22 -45.73
CA SER A 26 19.85 17.35 -44.85
C SER A 26 19.30 18.17 -43.70
N ALA A 27 17.97 18.18 -43.53
CA ALA A 27 17.35 18.71 -42.33
C ALA A 27 17.98 18.00 -41.12
N THR A 28 18.75 18.73 -40.34
CA THR A 28 19.26 18.31 -39.04
C THR A 28 18.07 18.18 -38.10
N GLU A 29 17.67 16.94 -37.75
CA GLU A 29 16.69 16.63 -36.71
C GLU A 29 17.04 17.34 -35.38
N SER A 30 16.01 17.67 -34.58
CA SER A 30 16.14 18.19 -33.21
C SER A 30 17.10 17.31 -32.39
N GLN A 31 18.32 17.79 -32.17
CA GLN A 31 19.31 17.21 -31.27
C GLN A 31 19.26 18.03 -29.99
N PHE A 32 19.07 17.39 -28.83
CA PHE A 32 19.46 18.10 -27.64
C PHE A 32 21.00 18.16 -27.50
N THR A 33 21.48 19.31 -27.02
CA THR A 33 22.85 19.82 -27.03
C THR A 33 23.66 19.72 -25.72
N GLY A 34 24.85 20.31 -25.67
CA GLY A 34 25.85 20.00 -24.66
C GLY A 34 25.53 20.47 -23.24
N SER A 35 25.33 19.51 -22.33
CA SER A 35 25.53 19.67 -20.88
C SER A 35 26.93 20.19 -20.58
N ALA A 36 27.04 21.41 -20.02
CA ALA A 36 28.35 22.06 -19.78
C ALA A 36 28.75 22.40 -18.30
N LEU A 37 27.87 22.36 -17.31
CA LEU A 37 28.22 22.41 -15.86
C LEU A 37 29.22 21.28 -15.45
N PRO A 38 29.92 21.38 -14.29
CA PRO A 38 30.27 20.22 -13.48
C PRO A 38 28.95 19.58 -13.07
N GLY A 39 28.52 18.63 -13.90
CA GLY A 39 27.11 18.25 -13.94
C GLY A 39 26.25 19.14 -14.85
N GLY A 40 26.69 19.45 -16.07
CA GLY A 40 26.00 20.28 -17.07
C GLY A 40 24.58 19.98 -17.44
N GLY A 41 23.95 20.90 -18.18
CA GLY A 41 22.67 20.65 -18.81
C GLY A 41 22.52 21.41 -20.13
N ILE A 42 21.56 21.07 -20.97
CA ILE A 42 20.66 19.94 -20.77
C ILE A 42 21.37 18.73 -21.41
N GLU A 43 20.71 17.69 -21.82
CA GLU A 43 20.16 17.84 -23.15
C GLU A 43 20.56 16.52 -23.80
N VAL A 44 19.73 15.54 -23.52
CA VAL A 44 19.72 14.23 -24.14
C VAL A 44 19.87 14.38 -25.69
N PRO A 45 20.17 13.37 -26.50
CA PRO A 45 18.94 12.69 -26.84
C PRO A 45 19.09 11.36 -26.16
N HIS A 46 20.08 10.62 -26.60
CA HIS A 46 19.78 9.26 -26.94
C HIS A 46 20.29 8.29 -25.86
N ASN A 47 19.63 7.17 -25.50
CA ASN A 47 18.53 6.40 -26.12
C ASN A 47 17.12 6.80 -25.66
N GLN A 48 16.73 8.06 -25.96
CA GLN A 48 15.35 8.54 -25.91
C GLN A 48 14.36 7.48 -26.35
N ARG A 49 13.33 7.29 -25.54
CA ARG A 49 12.27 8.29 -25.59
C ARG A 49 12.32 9.14 -24.32
N PHE A 50 12.48 10.45 -24.48
CA PHE A 50 12.19 11.46 -23.47
C PHE A 50 11.22 12.45 -24.11
N HIS A 51 9.94 12.15 -23.98
CA HIS A 51 8.85 13.05 -24.39
C HIS A 51 8.34 13.73 -23.13
N LEU A 52 8.98 14.85 -22.79
CA LEU A 52 8.46 15.77 -21.81
C LEU A 52 7.60 16.79 -22.55
N SER A 53 6.30 16.78 -22.28
CA SER A 53 5.38 17.78 -22.79
C SER A 53 4.44 18.20 -21.69
N THR A 54 4.08 19.47 -21.70
CA THR A 54 2.96 20.00 -20.94
C THR A 54 1.68 19.76 -21.73
N ASP A 55 0.58 19.55 -21.02
CA ASP A 55 -0.75 19.44 -21.60
C ASP A 55 -1.69 20.26 -20.74
N GLN A 56 -2.56 21.06 -21.35
CA GLN A 56 -3.45 21.96 -20.59
C GLN A 56 -4.72 21.28 -20.09
N GLN A 57 -4.99 20.02 -20.44
CA GLN A 57 -6.28 19.39 -20.13
C GLN A 57 -6.12 18.02 -19.45
N TRP A 58 -6.56 17.92 -18.20
CA TRP A 58 -6.72 16.63 -17.49
C TRP A 58 -8.07 15.99 -17.83
N VAL A 59 -9.15 16.78 -17.84
CA VAL A 59 -10.50 16.31 -18.19
C VAL A 59 -11.05 17.19 -19.30
N SER A 60 -11.01 16.68 -20.53
CA SER A 60 -11.40 17.42 -21.75
C SER A 60 -12.80 18.05 -21.64
N SER A 61 -13.73 17.38 -20.95
CA SER A 61 -15.11 17.86 -20.77
C SER A 61 -15.30 18.91 -19.67
N GLN A 62 -14.33 19.14 -18.78
CA GLN A 62 -14.51 19.97 -17.58
C GLN A 62 -13.57 21.19 -17.52
N GLY A 63 -12.62 21.33 -18.46
CA GLY A 63 -11.79 22.54 -18.56
C GLY A 63 -10.82 22.79 -17.39
N HIS A 64 -10.53 21.77 -16.58
CA HIS A 64 -9.53 21.84 -15.52
C HIS A 64 -8.11 21.91 -16.11
N LEU A 65 -7.42 23.02 -15.85
CA LEU A 65 -6.04 23.28 -16.28
C LEU A 65 -5.04 22.64 -15.32
N SER A 66 -4.04 21.92 -15.83
CA SER A 66 -2.95 21.36 -15.03
C SER A 66 -1.64 21.38 -15.80
N ASP A 67 -0.56 21.91 -15.23
CA ASP A 67 0.77 21.96 -15.86
C ASP A 67 1.54 20.64 -15.64
N LEU A 68 1.06 19.55 -16.26
CA LEU A 68 1.62 18.21 -16.05
C LEU A 68 2.97 18.01 -16.76
N ILE A 69 3.95 17.46 -16.05
CA ILE A 69 5.16 16.86 -16.62
C ILE A 69 4.83 15.40 -16.96
N ARG A 70 4.79 15.06 -18.26
CA ARG A 70 4.45 13.70 -18.71
C ARG A 70 5.67 12.81 -18.88
N LEU A 71 5.58 11.58 -18.35
CA LEU A 71 6.48 10.47 -18.66
C LEU A 71 5.65 9.41 -19.41
N GLN A 72 6.02 9.11 -20.65
CA GLN A 72 5.21 8.27 -21.54
C GLN A 72 5.79 6.86 -21.67
N TRP A 73 4.91 5.85 -21.77
CA TRP A 73 5.31 4.51 -22.24
C TRP A 73 5.66 4.55 -23.71
N THR A 74 6.87 4.09 -23.98
CA THR A 74 7.50 4.28 -25.28
C THR A 74 7.68 2.96 -26.01
N ALA A 75 7.27 1.88 -25.38
CA ALA A 75 7.04 0.57 -25.98
C ALA A 75 6.13 -0.18 -25.00
N ASP A 76 5.52 -1.26 -25.46
CA ASP A 76 4.65 -2.13 -24.68
C ASP A 76 5.30 -2.63 -23.35
N ARG A 77 6.63 -2.82 -23.34
CA ARG A 77 7.40 -3.24 -22.15
C ARG A 77 8.25 -2.12 -21.52
N ALA A 78 8.09 -0.88 -21.98
CA ALA A 78 8.84 0.23 -21.41
C ALA A 78 8.44 0.48 -19.95
N LYS A 79 9.39 1.02 -19.17
CA LYS A 79 9.18 1.38 -17.77
C LYS A 79 9.57 2.83 -17.58
N PRO A 80 8.67 3.79 -17.85
CA PRO A 80 8.93 5.19 -17.53
C PRO A 80 9.29 5.29 -16.04
N ALA A 81 10.40 5.96 -15.76
CA ALA A 81 10.95 6.07 -14.43
C ALA A 81 11.68 7.39 -14.21
N ILE A 82 11.72 7.81 -12.95
CA ILE A 82 12.67 8.80 -12.43
C ILE A 82 13.61 8.03 -11.50
N SER A 83 14.91 8.02 -11.80
CA SER A 83 15.92 7.34 -10.98
C SER A 83 16.94 8.31 -10.42
N TRP A 84 17.39 8.05 -9.19
CA TRP A 84 18.54 8.70 -8.57
C TRP A 84 19.67 7.68 -8.47
N VAL A 85 20.84 8.07 -8.97
CA VAL A 85 22.05 7.23 -9.03
C VAL A 85 23.13 7.73 -8.08
N ASP A 86 24.05 6.86 -7.67
CA ASP A 86 25.28 7.25 -6.96
C ASP A 86 26.33 7.85 -7.90
N GLU A 87 27.47 8.25 -7.33
CA GLU A 87 28.60 8.85 -8.05
C GLU A 87 29.19 7.95 -9.14
N THR A 88 28.89 6.64 -9.12
CA THR A 88 29.33 5.66 -10.12
C THR A 88 28.26 5.37 -11.17
N GLY A 89 27.09 6.01 -11.07
CA GLY A 89 25.96 5.83 -11.98
C GLY A 89 25.08 4.63 -11.65
N LYS A 90 25.17 4.05 -10.43
CA LYS A 90 24.29 2.95 -10.01
C LYS A 90 23.04 3.48 -9.32
N ASP A 91 21.88 2.94 -9.69
CA ASP A 91 20.61 3.31 -9.07
C ASP A 91 20.61 3.13 -7.54
N LYS A 92 19.96 4.05 -6.83
CA LYS A 92 19.72 4.01 -5.38
C LYS A 92 18.25 4.00 -5.05
N THR A 93 17.48 4.85 -5.72
CA THR A 93 16.04 4.96 -5.56
C THR A 93 15.39 5.30 -6.89
N ALA A 94 14.17 4.81 -7.12
CA ALA A 94 13.42 5.14 -8.32
C ALA A 94 11.93 5.30 -8.04
N ILE A 95 11.26 6.09 -8.86
CA ILE A 95 9.81 6.07 -9.03
C ILE A 95 9.54 5.48 -10.40
N VAL A 96 8.87 4.33 -10.48
CA VAL A 96 8.72 3.57 -11.71
C VAL A 96 7.24 3.28 -11.93
N SER A 97 6.76 3.42 -13.16
CA SER A 97 5.45 2.88 -13.51
C SER A 97 5.59 1.87 -14.63
N HIS A 98 4.98 0.69 -14.47
CA HIS A 98 4.99 -0.31 -15.53
C HIS A 98 3.86 -1.35 -15.42
N ALA A 99 3.54 -1.96 -16.56
CA ALA A 99 2.56 -3.03 -16.67
C ALA A 99 3.21 -4.42 -16.65
N LYS A 100 4.27 -4.62 -17.43
CA LYS A 100 4.83 -5.95 -17.68
C LYS A 100 5.98 -6.30 -16.75
N ALA A 101 5.99 -7.51 -16.22
CA ALA A 101 7.06 -8.02 -15.36
C ALA A 101 8.43 -8.03 -16.08
N ASN A 102 9.54 -8.11 -15.33
CA ASN A 102 10.87 -8.27 -15.96
C ASN A 102 10.99 -9.64 -16.66
N ASP A 103 10.49 -10.69 -16.03
CA ASP A 103 10.34 -12.02 -16.63
C ASP A 103 9.14 -12.01 -17.59
N PRO A 104 9.31 -12.33 -18.87
CA PRO A 104 8.20 -12.40 -19.82
C PRO A 104 7.22 -13.55 -19.57
N ASN A 105 7.57 -14.54 -18.73
CA ASN A 105 6.71 -15.65 -18.37
C ASN A 105 5.86 -15.37 -17.11
N GLN A 106 6.11 -14.25 -16.44
CA GLN A 106 5.32 -13.80 -15.30
C GLN A 106 4.13 -12.97 -15.80
N GLU A 107 2.99 -13.13 -15.13
CA GLU A 107 1.78 -12.34 -15.39
C GLU A 107 2.05 -10.83 -15.28
N ASP A 108 1.32 -10.04 -16.06
CA ASP A 108 1.37 -8.57 -15.99
C ASP A 108 0.89 -8.08 -14.62
N HIS A 109 1.51 -7.01 -14.11
CA HIS A 109 1.33 -6.56 -12.73
C HIS A 109 1.28 -5.03 -12.54
N ASN A 110 0.63 -4.33 -13.47
CA ASN A 110 0.27 -2.90 -13.48
C ASN A 110 0.39 -2.15 -12.14
N HIS A 111 1.47 -1.38 -11.96
CA HIS A 111 1.61 -0.50 -10.80
C HIS A 111 2.52 0.73 -11.03
N LEU A 112 2.36 1.70 -10.13
CA LEU A 112 3.34 2.73 -9.82
C LEU A 112 4.08 2.34 -8.53
N SER A 113 5.40 2.31 -8.54
CA SER A 113 6.24 1.95 -7.40
C SER A 113 7.19 3.09 -7.00
N ILE A 114 7.50 3.13 -5.69
CA ILE A 114 8.73 3.71 -5.16
C ILE A 114 9.65 2.55 -4.78
N GLU A 115 10.82 2.54 -5.39
CA GLU A 115 11.81 1.48 -5.25
C GLU A 115 13.06 2.01 -4.57
N THR A 116 13.65 1.20 -3.70
CA THR A 116 14.95 1.51 -3.07
C THR A 116 15.86 0.29 -3.11
N THR A 117 17.16 0.55 -3.14
CA THR A 117 18.14 -0.53 -3.19
C THR A 117 18.09 -1.45 -1.97
N MET A 118 18.35 -2.73 -2.20
CA MET A 118 18.59 -3.70 -1.14
C MET A 118 19.94 -3.46 -0.46
N SER A 119 20.04 -3.83 0.81
CA SER A 119 21.29 -3.70 1.61
C SER A 119 22.51 -4.20 0.84
N PRO A 120 23.65 -3.49 0.87
CA PRO A 120 24.89 -3.93 0.22
C PRO A 120 25.42 -5.29 0.69
N THR A 121 24.99 -5.75 1.87
CA THR A 121 25.38 -7.06 2.45
C THR A 121 24.29 -8.13 2.29
N GLY A 122 23.18 -7.81 1.64
CA GLY A 122 22.05 -8.72 1.43
C GLY A 122 22.21 -9.63 0.20
N LYS A 123 21.34 -10.63 0.09
CA LYS A 123 21.33 -11.60 -1.03
C LYS A 123 21.22 -10.93 -2.41
N ASN A 124 20.46 -9.84 -2.53
CA ASN A 124 20.23 -9.09 -3.77
C ASN A 124 20.90 -7.71 -3.71
N ALA A 125 22.13 -7.64 -3.19
CA ALA A 125 22.83 -6.39 -2.88
C ALA A 125 22.76 -5.35 -4.01
N ASN A 126 22.36 -4.12 -3.65
CA ASN A 126 22.29 -2.94 -4.53
C ASN A 126 21.26 -3.00 -5.68
N GLN A 127 20.37 -4.00 -5.72
CA GLN A 127 19.27 -4.03 -6.69
C GLN A 127 18.08 -3.20 -6.19
N LEU A 128 17.38 -2.48 -7.08
CA LEU A 128 16.13 -1.80 -6.77
C LEU A 128 15.03 -2.83 -6.46
N PHE A 129 14.30 -2.60 -5.36
CA PHE A 129 13.16 -3.39 -4.95
C PHE A 129 12.00 -2.45 -4.59
N THR A 130 10.79 -2.83 -4.99
CA THR A 130 9.56 -2.15 -4.61
C THR A 130 9.41 -2.08 -3.10
N ARG A 131 9.35 -0.85 -2.58
CA ARG A 131 9.07 -0.57 -1.16
C ARG A 131 7.63 -0.15 -0.93
N PHE A 132 7.07 0.50 -1.91
CA PHE A 132 5.70 0.99 -1.92
C PHE A 132 5.19 0.89 -3.35
N GLU A 133 4.07 0.20 -3.57
CA GLU A 133 3.39 0.18 -4.87
C GLU A 133 1.92 0.52 -4.72
N ILE A 134 1.38 1.15 -5.77
CA ILE A 134 -0.05 1.40 -5.96
C ILE A 134 -0.41 0.83 -7.34
N PRO A 135 -1.29 -0.18 -7.42
CA PRO A 135 -1.77 -0.69 -8.69
C PRO A 135 -2.69 0.34 -9.39
N PHE A 136 -2.74 0.27 -10.71
CA PHE A 136 -3.65 1.09 -11.53
C PHE A 136 -4.57 0.19 -12.37
N ASP A 137 -5.63 0.78 -12.92
CA ASP A 137 -6.69 0.10 -13.69
C ASP A 137 -7.40 -1.04 -12.93
N GLN A 138 -7.59 -0.84 -11.62
CA GLN A 138 -8.34 -1.76 -10.76
C GLN A 138 -9.38 -1.00 -9.93
N ASP A 139 -10.50 -1.64 -9.62
CA ASP A 139 -11.55 -1.09 -8.75
C ASP A 139 -11.08 -0.91 -7.30
N VAL A 140 -10.06 -1.67 -6.90
CA VAL A 140 -9.43 -1.61 -5.57
C VAL A 140 -7.94 -1.35 -5.72
N ALA A 141 -7.44 -0.31 -5.07
CA ALA A 141 -6.01 -0.04 -4.98
C ALA A 141 -5.39 -0.77 -3.78
N GLU A 142 -4.82 -1.96 -4.00
CA GLU A 142 -4.07 -2.69 -2.97
C GLU A 142 -2.66 -2.09 -2.81
N ILE A 143 -2.37 -1.47 -1.66
CA ILE A 143 -1.00 -0.99 -1.38
C ILE A 143 -0.19 -2.15 -0.81
N ARG A 144 0.87 -2.54 -1.55
CA ARG A 144 1.79 -3.59 -1.10
C ARG A 144 3.19 -3.04 -0.84
N THR A 145 3.83 -3.61 0.17
CA THR A 145 5.19 -3.24 0.58
C THR A 145 5.96 -4.51 0.94
N HIS A 146 7.24 -4.59 0.60
CA HIS A 146 8.08 -5.75 0.90
C HIS A 146 9.19 -5.41 1.91
N SER A 147 9.22 -6.14 3.02
CA SER A 147 10.18 -5.95 4.11
C SER A 147 10.15 -4.53 4.68
N SER A 148 8.96 -4.05 5.03
CA SER A 148 8.71 -2.67 5.49
C SER A 148 8.13 -2.65 6.90
N ASN A 149 8.42 -1.58 7.64
CA ASN A 149 7.77 -1.25 8.92
C ASN A 149 6.88 -0.02 8.72
N LEU A 150 5.66 -0.04 9.27
CA LEU A 150 4.80 1.15 9.34
C LEU A 150 4.93 1.78 10.74
N ASN A 151 5.32 3.04 10.80
CA ASN A 151 5.38 3.81 12.05
C ASN A 151 4.52 5.06 11.92
N VAL A 152 3.63 5.30 12.90
CA VAL A 152 2.79 6.50 12.99
C VAL A 152 3.25 7.31 14.20
N VAL A 153 3.91 8.44 13.95
CA VAL A 153 4.37 9.36 15.01
C VAL A 153 3.36 10.48 15.19
N ASP A 154 2.98 10.75 16.43
CA ASP A 154 2.07 11.85 16.84
C ASP A 154 0.70 11.86 16.12
N GLY A 155 0.16 10.69 15.76
CA GLY A 155 -1.08 10.57 15.00
C GLY A 155 -1.87 9.28 15.22
N LEU A 156 -2.86 9.03 14.36
CA LEU A 156 -3.75 7.86 14.41
C LEU A 156 -3.64 7.05 13.12
N LEU A 157 -3.51 5.73 13.23
CA LEU A 157 -3.85 4.81 12.13
C LEU A 157 -5.37 4.62 12.13
N ARG A 158 -6.05 5.07 11.08
CA ARG A 158 -7.52 5.06 10.99
C ARG A 158 -8.01 4.17 9.86
N MET A 159 -9.00 3.33 10.16
CA MET A 159 -9.80 2.59 9.19
C MET A 159 -11.25 3.08 9.29
N ALA A 160 -11.75 3.67 8.23
CA ALA A 160 -13.10 4.22 8.15
C ALA A 160 -13.90 3.51 7.05
N GLY A 161 -15.21 3.40 7.23
CA GLY A 161 -16.13 2.83 6.27
C GLY A 161 -17.49 3.54 6.35
N SER A 162 -18.29 3.44 5.30
CA SER A 162 -19.69 3.87 5.30
C SER A 162 -20.55 2.94 6.17
N ASP A 163 -21.80 3.33 6.42
CA ASP A 163 -22.76 2.47 7.10
C ASP A 163 -22.88 1.09 6.41
N GLY A 164 -23.00 0.03 7.21
CA GLY A 164 -23.22 -1.33 6.69
C GLY A 164 -21.96 -2.05 6.19
N VAL A 165 -20.75 -1.54 6.44
CA VAL A 165 -19.50 -2.20 6.01
C VAL A 165 -18.65 -2.67 7.18
N ASN A 166 -17.99 -3.80 7.00
CA ASN A 166 -16.96 -4.26 7.92
C ASN A 166 -15.70 -3.39 7.78
N ARG A 167 -15.01 -3.15 8.90
CA ARG A 167 -13.67 -2.55 8.90
C ARG A 167 -12.73 -3.55 9.54
N ASP A 168 -11.87 -4.14 8.70
CA ASP A 168 -11.08 -5.32 9.04
C ASP A 168 -9.59 -5.03 9.02
N VAL A 169 -8.88 -5.34 10.10
CA VAL A 169 -7.43 -5.56 10.08
C VAL A 169 -7.20 -7.06 10.01
N GLN A 170 -6.56 -7.53 8.95
CA GLN A 170 -6.40 -8.96 8.70
C GLN A 170 -4.95 -9.41 8.84
N PHE A 171 -4.77 -10.55 9.53
CA PHE A 171 -3.53 -11.31 9.53
C PHE A 171 -3.72 -12.54 8.63
N ALA A 172 -2.87 -12.69 7.61
CA ALA A 172 -3.02 -13.69 6.55
C ALA A 172 -1.72 -14.45 6.31
N LYS A 173 -1.84 -15.63 5.70
CA LYS A 173 -0.73 -16.37 5.09
C LYS A 173 -0.66 -16.01 3.60
N THR A 174 0.54 -15.76 3.09
CA THR A 174 0.79 -15.59 1.65
C THR A 174 1.48 -16.83 1.09
N SER A 175 1.05 -17.28 -0.09
CA SER A 175 1.72 -18.33 -0.88
C SER A 175 2.29 -17.76 -2.18
N ASP A 176 2.89 -18.63 -3.00
CA ASP A 176 3.41 -18.27 -4.32
C ASP A 176 2.36 -17.53 -5.17
N GLY A 177 2.82 -16.58 -5.98
CA GLY A 177 1.93 -15.71 -6.76
C GLY A 177 1.15 -14.69 -5.93
N ASN A 178 1.59 -14.42 -4.69
CA ASN A 178 0.98 -13.44 -3.77
C ASN A 178 -0.47 -13.76 -3.37
N VAL A 179 -0.91 -15.02 -3.51
CA VAL A 179 -2.24 -15.43 -3.04
C VAL A 179 -2.27 -15.35 -1.52
N THR A 180 -3.22 -14.60 -0.97
CA THR A 180 -3.42 -14.41 0.47
C THR A 180 -4.60 -15.22 0.98
N SER A 181 -4.46 -15.80 2.17
CA SER A 181 -5.54 -16.50 2.87
C SER A 181 -5.60 -16.03 4.33
N PRO A 182 -6.76 -15.56 4.81
CA PRO A 182 -6.89 -15.06 6.18
C PRO A 182 -6.61 -16.15 7.21
N ARG A 183 -6.15 -15.71 8.38
CA ARG A 183 -5.99 -16.54 9.58
C ARG A 183 -6.70 -15.91 10.77
N TRP A 184 -6.56 -14.60 10.90
CA TRP A 184 -7.23 -13.81 11.93
C TRP A 184 -7.71 -12.49 11.37
N THR A 185 -8.85 -12.00 11.84
CA THR A 185 -9.31 -10.65 11.56
C THR A 185 -9.71 -9.96 12.86
N LEU A 186 -9.27 -8.73 13.04
CA LEU A 186 -9.86 -7.78 13.98
C LEU A 186 -10.90 -6.98 13.20
N ARG A 187 -12.16 -7.07 13.59
CA ARG A 187 -13.27 -6.48 12.84
C ARG A 187 -14.05 -5.52 13.71
N ALA A 188 -14.41 -4.37 13.15
CA ALA A 188 -15.63 -3.68 13.54
C ALA A 188 -16.72 -4.04 12.50
N ASP A 189 -17.80 -4.69 12.94
CA ASP A 189 -18.76 -5.31 12.02
C ASP A 189 -19.68 -4.30 11.31
N SER A 190 -20.43 -4.81 10.35
CA SER A 190 -21.35 -4.06 9.50
C SER A 190 -22.67 -3.69 10.19
N THR A 191 -22.83 -3.91 11.50
CA THR A 191 -24.05 -3.51 12.20
C THR A 191 -24.26 -2.01 12.10
N ASN A 192 -25.42 -1.60 11.58
CA ASN A 192 -25.68 -0.20 11.25
C ASN A 192 -25.59 0.73 12.48
N GLU A 193 -24.89 1.85 12.34
CA GLU A 193 -24.70 2.81 13.44
C GLU A 193 -25.86 3.81 13.51
N THR A 194 -26.99 3.39 14.08
CA THR A 194 -28.22 4.20 14.13
C THR A 194 -28.24 5.28 15.23
N GLY A 195 -27.08 5.62 15.80
CA GLY A 195 -26.96 6.54 16.95
C GLY A 195 -27.14 5.87 18.32
N ALA A 196 -27.07 6.67 19.39
CA ALA A 196 -27.15 6.21 20.79
C ALA A 196 -26.21 5.03 21.13
N ASN A 197 -25.01 5.02 20.54
CA ASN A 197 -24.00 3.97 20.62
C ASN A 197 -24.41 2.60 20.06
N ALA A 198 -25.59 2.47 19.44
CA ALA A 198 -25.97 1.28 18.69
C ALA A 198 -25.13 1.17 17.40
N GLY A 199 -24.80 -0.05 17.01
CA GLY A 199 -24.08 -0.35 15.77
C GLY A 199 -22.85 -1.22 16.00
N SER A 200 -21.90 -1.07 15.09
CA SER A 200 -20.76 -1.96 14.88
C SER A 200 -20.13 -2.54 16.14
N ASN A 201 -20.19 -3.86 16.31
CA ASN A 201 -19.49 -4.54 17.40
C ASN A 201 -18.04 -4.84 17.02
N PHE A 202 -17.19 -5.06 18.01
CA PHE A 202 -15.80 -5.45 17.81
C PHE A 202 -15.64 -6.96 17.91
N HIS A 203 -14.92 -7.59 16.98
CA HIS A 203 -14.72 -9.04 16.93
C HIS A 203 -13.26 -9.39 16.66
N ILE A 204 -12.83 -10.52 17.22
CA ILE A 204 -11.67 -11.28 16.74
C ILE A 204 -12.23 -12.54 16.08
N ILE A 205 -11.91 -12.73 14.80
CA ILE A 205 -12.45 -13.80 13.97
C ILE A 205 -11.31 -14.72 13.54
N ARG A 206 -11.53 -16.03 13.58
CA ARG A 206 -10.56 -17.04 13.12
C ARG A 206 -11.00 -17.70 11.83
N TYR A 207 -10.02 -18.02 10.99
CA TYR A 207 -10.25 -18.62 9.67
C TYR A 207 -9.53 -19.96 9.53
N SER A 208 -10.07 -20.81 8.65
CA SER A 208 -9.49 -22.09 8.27
C SER A 208 -8.27 -21.92 7.39
N ASP A 209 -7.58 -23.04 7.12
CA ASP A 209 -6.43 -23.00 6.24
C ASP A 209 -6.76 -22.55 4.80
N THR A 210 -8.00 -22.78 4.37
CA THR A 210 -8.53 -22.36 3.07
C THR A 210 -9.15 -20.96 3.06
N GLY A 211 -9.15 -20.26 4.21
CA GLY A 211 -9.68 -18.91 4.33
C GLY A 211 -11.18 -18.82 4.63
N GLU A 212 -11.82 -19.94 4.99
CA GLU A 212 -13.21 -19.95 5.45
C GLU A 212 -13.30 -19.46 6.90
N GLU A 213 -14.26 -18.59 7.22
CA GLU A 213 -14.52 -18.18 8.60
C GLU A 213 -14.94 -19.40 9.44
N ILE A 214 -14.37 -19.56 10.64
CA ILE A 214 -14.74 -20.69 11.51
C ILE A 214 -15.63 -20.23 12.66
N ASP A 215 -15.21 -19.23 13.43
CA ASP A 215 -16.02 -18.60 14.47
C ASP A 215 -15.43 -17.25 14.92
N THR A 216 -16.14 -16.59 15.84
CA THR A 216 -15.72 -15.40 16.58
C THR A 216 -15.41 -15.76 18.03
N PRO A 217 -14.15 -16.10 18.38
CA PRO A 217 -13.81 -16.50 19.74
C PRO A 217 -13.90 -15.35 20.76
N PHE A 218 -13.84 -14.09 20.33
CA PHE A 218 -13.91 -12.93 21.20
C PHE A 218 -14.73 -11.82 20.54
N SER A 219 -15.68 -11.25 21.29
CA SER A 219 -16.51 -10.12 20.86
C SER A 219 -16.65 -9.06 21.94
N ILE A 220 -16.90 -7.82 21.53
CA ILE A 220 -17.33 -6.73 22.41
C ILE A 220 -18.52 -6.04 21.78
N ASN A 221 -19.66 -6.05 22.48
CA ASN A 221 -20.82 -5.29 22.06
C ASN A 221 -20.57 -3.78 22.25
N ARG A 222 -20.69 -2.98 21.19
CA ARG A 222 -20.40 -1.54 21.25
C ARG A 222 -21.31 -0.77 22.21
N LYS A 223 -22.59 -1.13 22.23
CA LYS A 223 -23.60 -0.42 23.02
C LYS A 223 -23.46 -0.69 24.52
N THR A 224 -23.20 -1.94 24.89
CA THR A 224 -23.21 -2.38 26.30
C THR A 224 -21.82 -2.54 26.90
N GLY A 225 -20.78 -2.67 26.07
CA GLY A 225 -19.43 -3.04 26.47
C GLY A 225 -19.34 -4.47 27.04
N ASN A 226 -20.32 -5.31 26.75
CA ASN A 226 -20.32 -6.72 27.15
C ASN A 226 -19.29 -7.48 26.32
N VAL A 227 -18.50 -8.34 26.98
CA VAL A 227 -17.49 -9.17 26.35
C VAL A 227 -18.01 -10.59 26.22
N GLY A 228 -17.97 -11.13 25.00
CA GLY A 228 -18.30 -12.51 24.70
C GLY A 228 -17.04 -13.33 24.46
N ILE A 229 -16.98 -14.53 25.03
CA ILE A 229 -15.99 -15.57 24.72
C ILE A 229 -16.75 -16.72 24.07
N GLY A 230 -16.51 -16.95 22.78
CA GLY A 230 -17.28 -17.90 21.96
C GLY A 230 -18.69 -17.46 21.58
N SER A 231 -19.13 -16.27 22.02
CA SER A 231 -20.44 -15.69 21.70
C SER A 231 -20.29 -14.32 21.03
N ALA A 232 -21.04 -14.07 19.96
CA ALA A 232 -21.11 -12.77 19.29
C ALA A 232 -22.13 -11.82 19.94
N ASP A 233 -23.03 -12.33 20.79
CA ASP A 233 -24.15 -11.60 21.39
C ASP A 233 -24.15 -11.70 22.93
N PRO A 234 -23.10 -11.20 23.62
CA PRO A 234 -22.98 -11.35 25.06
C PRO A 234 -24.06 -10.57 25.82
N THR A 235 -24.74 -11.25 26.74
CA THR A 235 -25.90 -10.71 27.48
C THR A 235 -25.52 -10.04 28.81
N THR A 236 -24.32 -10.34 29.32
CA THR A 236 -23.74 -9.76 30.53
C THR A 236 -22.30 -9.32 30.29
N LYS A 237 -21.66 -8.69 31.29
CA LYS A 237 -20.33 -8.09 31.13
C LYS A 237 -19.26 -9.08 30.68
N LEU A 238 -19.33 -10.32 31.17
CA LEU A 238 -18.54 -11.45 30.72
C LEU A 238 -19.47 -12.62 30.45
N ASP A 239 -19.66 -12.97 29.19
CA ASP A 239 -20.49 -14.07 28.74
C ASP A 239 -19.60 -15.13 28.08
N VAL A 240 -19.60 -16.36 28.61
CA VAL A 240 -18.73 -17.45 28.14
C VAL A 240 -19.64 -18.55 27.61
N ASP A 241 -19.66 -18.71 26.28
CA ASP A 241 -20.34 -19.82 25.63
C ASP A 241 -19.45 -21.07 25.65
N GLY A 242 -19.44 -21.73 26.80
CA GLY A 242 -18.65 -22.93 27.03
C GLY A 242 -19.10 -23.69 28.27
N ASP A 243 -18.72 -24.97 28.33
CA ASP A 243 -19.10 -25.87 29.42
C ASP A 243 -18.25 -25.71 30.70
N ARG A 244 -17.24 -24.84 30.67
CA ARG A 244 -16.29 -24.66 31.78
C ARG A 244 -15.60 -23.31 31.77
N ILE A 245 -15.22 -22.86 32.97
CA ILE A 245 -14.27 -21.77 33.20
C ILE A 245 -13.08 -22.35 33.97
N ARG A 246 -11.85 -22.11 33.49
CA ARG A 246 -10.62 -22.61 34.14
C ARG A 246 -9.81 -21.48 34.75
N ILE A 247 -9.70 -21.48 36.07
CA ILE A 247 -8.77 -20.63 36.83
C ILE A 247 -7.56 -21.48 37.22
N ARG A 248 -6.39 -21.25 36.62
CA ARG A 248 -5.24 -22.16 36.76
C ARG A 248 -4.53 -22.08 38.11
N GLN A 249 -4.42 -20.88 38.66
CA GLN A 249 -3.74 -20.65 39.93
C GLN A 249 -4.76 -20.75 41.07
N SER A 250 -4.48 -21.61 42.04
CA SER A 250 -5.18 -21.61 43.33
C SER A 250 -4.73 -20.39 44.14
N ALA A 251 -5.66 -19.79 44.88
CA ALA A 251 -5.44 -18.56 45.64
C ALA A 251 -6.21 -18.60 46.97
N ALA A 252 -5.98 -19.62 47.79
CA ALA A 252 -6.63 -19.72 49.10
C ALA A 252 -6.28 -18.51 49.98
N PRO A 253 -7.26 -17.76 50.50
CA PRO A 253 -6.99 -16.70 51.47
C PRO A 253 -6.41 -17.32 52.76
N ALA A 254 -5.36 -16.71 53.30
CA ALA A 254 -4.65 -17.22 54.48
C ALA A 254 -5.53 -17.29 55.75
N SER A 255 -6.59 -16.50 55.81
CA SER A 255 -7.61 -16.52 56.86
C SER A 255 -8.92 -15.90 56.36
N SER A 256 -10.00 -16.00 57.14
CA SER A 256 -11.28 -15.34 56.82
C SER A 256 -11.20 -13.80 56.81
N SER A 257 -10.12 -13.23 57.36
CA SER A 257 -9.83 -11.80 57.38
C SER A 257 -8.65 -11.40 56.49
N ALA A 258 -8.20 -12.30 55.61
CA ALA A 258 -7.10 -12.00 54.69
C ALA A 258 -7.49 -10.86 53.72
N PRO A 259 -6.52 -10.07 53.24
CA PRO A 259 -6.77 -9.04 52.24
C PRO A 259 -7.56 -9.58 51.03
N GLY A 260 -8.56 -8.84 50.57
CA GLY A 260 -9.38 -9.22 49.41
C GLY A 260 -10.47 -8.20 49.11
N ASN A 261 -10.87 -8.11 47.84
CA ASN A 261 -11.92 -7.19 47.38
C ASN A 261 -13.26 -7.91 47.20
N VAL A 262 -14.36 -7.18 47.39
CA VAL A 262 -15.72 -7.74 47.25
C VAL A 262 -15.92 -8.34 45.87
N GLY A 263 -16.43 -9.57 45.81
CA GLY A 263 -16.72 -10.30 44.58
C GLY A 263 -15.57 -11.17 44.06
N GLU A 264 -14.38 -11.09 44.68
CA GLU A 264 -13.29 -12.00 44.33
C GLU A 264 -13.68 -13.45 44.65
N ILE A 265 -13.42 -14.34 43.68
CA ILE A 265 -13.62 -15.78 43.81
C ILE A 265 -12.26 -16.46 43.70
N ALA A 266 -11.97 -17.35 44.64
CA ALA A 266 -10.76 -18.16 44.65
C ALA A 266 -11.07 -19.62 44.96
N TRP A 267 -10.10 -20.50 44.76
CA TRP A 267 -10.26 -21.93 45.01
C TRP A 267 -8.98 -22.56 45.53
N ASP A 268 -9.12 -23.69 46.21
CA ASP A 268 -8.07 -24.68 46.46
C ASP A 268 -8.63 -26.11 46.33
N SER A 269 -7.86 -27.12 46.73
CA SER A 269 -8.28 -28.53 46.60
C SER A 269 -9.56 -28.87 47.40
N ASN A 270 -9.93 -28.07 48.39
CA ASN A 270 -10.99 -28.38 49.35
C ASN A 270 -12.14 -27.37 49.33
N TYR A 271 -11.94 -26.13 48.87
CA TYR A 271 -12.92 -25.07 48.98
C TYR A 271 -12.97 -24.14 47.77
N VAL A 272 -14.16 -23.57 47.56
CA VAL A 272 -14.34 -22.32 46.81
C VAL A 272 -14.55 -21.19 47.80
N TYR A 273 -13.84 -20.09 47.60
CA TYR A 273 -13.83 -18.90 48.45
C TYR A 273 -14.47 -17.72 47.72
N VAL A 274 -15.24 -16.91 48.42
CA VAL A 274 -15.80 -15.64 47.93
C VAL A 274 -15.58 -14.55 48.96
N CYS A 275 -14.97 -13.44 48.55
CA CYS A 275 -14.84 -12.26 49.38
C CYS A 275 -16.15 -11.46 49.31
N VAL A 276 -16.87 -11.36 50.43
CA VAL A 276 -18.24 -10.80 50.47
C VAL A 276 -18.31 -9.37 50.99
N ALA A 277 -17.21 -8.88 51.56
CA ALA A 277 -16.98 -7.52 52.02
C ALA A 277 -15.46 -7.31 52.10
N PRO A 278 -14.94 -6.07 52.16
CA PRO A 278 -13.50 -5.84 52.21
C PRO A 278 -12.82 -6.69 53.29
N ASN A 279 -11.83 -7.50 52.88
CA ASN A 279 -11.07 -8.42 53.71
C ASN A 279 -11.95 -9.40 54.52
N LYS A 280 -13.10 -9.83 53.96
CA LYS A 280 -14.01 -10.79 54.60
C LYS A 280 -14.34 -11.93 53.64
N TRP A 281 -13.69 -13.07 53.86
CA TRP A 281 -13.86 -14.26 53.05
C TRP A 281 -14.87 -15.22 53.66
N LYS A 282 -15.76 -15.73 52.81
CA LYS A 282 -16.57 -16.92 53.06
C LYS A 282 -16.11 -18.03 52.12
N ARG A 283 -16.43 -19.28 52.46
CA ARG A 283 -16.09 -20.44 51.63
C ARG A 283 -17.17 -21.51 51.70
N THR A 284 -17.19 -22.37 50.70
CA THR A 284 -17.98 -23.61 50.67
C THR A 284 -17.07 -24.79 50.38
N GLU A 285 -17.33 -25.94 51.00
CA GLU A 285 -16.53 -27.15 50.87
C GLU A 285 -16.83 -27.85 49.53
N LEU A 286 -15.78 -28.35 48.89
CA LEU A 286 -15.85 -29.21 47.72
C LEU A 286 -15.90 -30.67 48.19
N SER A 287 -16.83 -31.44 47.66
CA SER A 287 -16.95 -32.87 47.93
C SER A 287 -16.62 -33.68 46.67
N THR A 288 -16.20 -34.93 46.86
CA THR A 288 -16.07 -35.89 45.76
C THR A 288 -17.46 -36.37 45.34
N TRP A 289 -17.69 -36.45 44.04
CA TRP A 289 -18.91 -37.01 43.45
C TRP A 289 -18.78 -38.51 43.20
#